data_AF-A0A2D7DY92-F1
#
_entry.id   AF-A0A2D7DY92-F1
#
_cell.length_a   1.000
_cell.length_b   1.000
_cell.length_c   1.000
_cell.angle_alpha   90.00
_cell.angle_beta   90.00
_cell.angle_gamma   90.00
#
_symmetry.space_group_name_H-M   'P 1'
#
loop_
_entity.id
_entity.type
_entity.pdbx_description
1 polymer ?
#
loop_
_entity_poly.entity_id
_entity_poly.type
_entity_poly.pdbx_seq_one_letter_code
_entity_poly.pdbx_strand_id
1 'polypeptide(L)'
;MLIRNKKNLLLYTLISLLPLACTTVLDGTYSWDTFIQERSEDGDTFFAEATSPNGIISYGSSNDSQGAANNMATRHCSENSGKICRITRFITLSRKQDIESLVCTEKYSRDLKNENLGFLITQWCNKLTSISLQKDKKIAECSLNHISRSKNVTNAISGSKLCEAKFN
;
A
#
# COMPACT_ATOMS: atom_id res chain seq x y z
N MET A 1 48.16 -38.64 7.43
CA MET A 1 48.51 -37.29 7.93
C MET A 1 48.80 -36.46 6.69
N LEU A 2 47.89 -35.64 6.15
CA LEU A 2 47.44 -34.37 6.69
C LEU A 2 46.01 -34.07 6.23
N ILE A 3 45.18 -33.73 7.20
CA ILE A 3 43.85 -33.13 7.06
C ILE A 3 44.05 -31.70 6.57
N ARG A 4 43.60 -31.35 5.35
CA ARG A 4 43.38 -29.97 4.86
C ARG A 4 42.85 -30.10 3.43
N ASN A 5 41.55 -29.98 3.16
CA ASN A 5 40.98 -28.67 2.81
C ASN A 5 39.44 -28.66 2.80
N LYS A 6 38.75 -29.57 3.51
CA LYS A 6 37.28 -29.63 3.50
C LYS A 6 36.60 -28.38 4.06
N LYS A 7 37.26 -27.64 4.97
CA LYS A 7 36.73 -26.38 5.53
C LYS A 7 36.66 -25.26 4.49
N ASN A 8 37.63 -25.18 3.59
CA ASN A 8 37.63 -24.14 2.54
C ASN A 8 36.62 -24.46 1.44
N LEU A 9 36.45 -25.73 1.07
CA LEU A 9 35.45 -26.10 0.06
C LEU A 9 34.02 -25.76 0.51
N LEU A 10 33.69 -26.08 1.78
CA LEU A 10 32.40 -25.73 2.39
C LEU A 10 32.18 -24.21 2.48
N LEU A 11 33.22 -23.45 2.83
CA LEU A 11 33.17 -22.00 2.91
C LEU A 11 32.98 -21.36 1.52
N TYR A 12 33.68 -21.87 0.49
CA TYR A 12 33.52 -21.41 -0.88
C TYR A 12 32.13 -21.73 -1.44
N THR A 13 31.56 -22.91 -1.15
CA THR A 13 30.17 -23.22 -1.51
C THR A 13 29.16 -22.35 -0.76
N LEU A 14 29.41 -22.04 0.52
CA LEU A 14 28.54 -21.15 1.31
C LEU A 14 28.58 -19.71 0.75
N ILE A 15 29.76 -19.22 0.40
CA ILE A 15 29.96 -17.87 -0.14
C ILE A 15 29.38 -17.75 -1.56
N SER A 16 29.43 -18.82 -2.37
CA SER A 16 28.79 -18.83 -3.70
C SER A 16 27.26 -18.99 -3.64
N LEU A 17 26.71 -19.47 -2.52
CA LEU A 17 25.27 -19.56 -2.25
C LEU A 17 24.72 -18.31 -1.54
N LEU A 18 25.59 -17.46 -0.98
CA LEU A 18 25.20 -16.21 -0.33
C LEU A 18 24.51 -15.17 -1.25
N PRO A 19 24.80 -15.05 -2.56
CA PRO A 19 24.07 -14.13 -3.42
C PRO A 19 22.67 -14.63 -3.83
N LEU A 20 22.30 -15.87 -3.47
CA LEU A 20 20.91 -16.37 -3.61
C LEU A 20 20.03 -16.01 -2.42
N ALA A 21 20.60 -15.47 -1.34
CA ALA A 21 19.83 -14.91 -0.25
C ALA A 21 19.61 -13.41 -0.53
N CYS A 22 18.37 -13.05 -0.80
CA CYS A 22 17.86 -11.68 -0.87
C CYS A 22 18.03 -10.94 -2.20
N THR A 23 17.46 -11.49 -3.28
CA THR A 23 16.80 -10.62 -4.25
C THR A 23 15.33 -10.54 -3.84
N THR A 24 14.96 -9.56 -3.01
CA THR A 24 13.54 -9.21 -2.74
C THR A 24 12.93 -8.55 -3.96
N VAL A 25 13.03 -9.24 -5.09
CA VAL A 25 12.39 -8.89 -6.33
C VAL A 25 11.00 -9.48 -6.21
N LEU A 26 10.07 -8.63 -5.82
CA LEU A 26 8.66 -8.93 -5.89
C LEU A 26 8.33 -9.07 -7.37
N ASP A 27 8.37 -10.32 -7.86
CA ASP A 27 7.86 -10.71 -9.16
C ASP A 27 6.47 -10.10 -9.37
N GLY A 28 6.13 -9.79 -10.63
CA GLY A 28 4.97 -8.99 -11.06
C GLY A 28 3.57 -9.48 -10.68
N THR A 29 3.45 -10.39 -9.71
CA THR A 29 2.23 -10.78 -8.99
C THR A 29 1.98 -9.99 -7.71
N TYR A 30 2.98 -9.29 -7.16
CA TYR A 30 2.75 -8.46 -5.98
C TYR A 30 2.14 -7.13 -6.41
N SER A 31 0.97 -6.78 -5.87
CA SER A 31 0.28 -5.55 -6.28
C SER A 31 0.78 -4.34 -5.48
N TRP A 32 0.59 -3.16 -6.06
CA TRP A 32 0.87 -1.88 -5.40
C TRP A 32 0.19 -1.76 -4.03
N ASP A 33 -1.06 -2.20 -3.95
CA ASP A 33 -1.88 -2.05 -2.75
C ASP A 33 -1.43 -3.03 -1.65
N THR A 34 -1.06 -4.26 -2.03
CA THR A 34 -0.48 -5.22 -1.08
C THR A 34 0.89 -4.75 -0.57
N PHE A 35 1.72 -4.17 -1.46
CA PHE A 35 3.00 -3.56 -1.06
C PHE A 35 2.82 -2.46 -0.03
N ILE A 36 1.93 -1.51 -0.30
CA ILE A 36 1.70 -0.42 0.66
C ILE A 36 1.17 -0.97 1.97
N GLN A 37 0.20 -1.89 1.94
CA GLN A 37 -0.39 -2.43 3.16
C GLN A 37 0.69 -3.06 4.04
N GLU A 38 1.46 -4.02 3.52
CA GLU A 38 2.49 -4.73 4.30
C GLU A 38 3.54 -3.76 4.84
N ARG A 39 4.08 -2.89 3.97
CA ARG A 39 5.14 -1.95 4.37
C ARG A 39 4.63 -0.84 5.29
N SER A 40 3.35 -0.48 5.21
CA SER A 40 2.71 0.44 6.15
C SER A 40 2.48 -0.18 7.53
N GLU A 41 2.22 -1.49 7.60
CA GLU A 41 2.19 -2.24 8.87
C GLU A 41 3.59 -2.26 9.52
N ASP A 42 4.65 -2.29 8.71
CA ASP A 42 6.05 -2.12 9.16
C ASP A 42 6.41 -0.67 9.55
N GLY A 43 5.49 0.27 9.34
CA GLY A 43 5.64 1.67 9.70
C GLY A 43 6.32 2.54 8.65
N ASP A 44 6.49 2.06 7.41
CA ASP A 44 7.00 2.89 6.32
C ASP A 44 6.03 4.04 5.97
N THR A 45 6.57 5.20 5.63
CA THR A 45 5.81 6.44 5.39
C THR A 45 5.90 6.97 3.97
N PHE A 46 6.91 6.56 3.20
CA PHE A 46 7.07 6.97 1.80
C PHE A 46 7.06 5.73 0.91
N PHE A 47 6.35 5.78 -0.22
CA PHE A 47 6.19 4.65 -1.13
C PHE A 47 6.31 5.12 -2.59
N ALA A 48 6.85 4.28 -3.45
CA ALA A 48 7.04 4.56 -4.87
C ALA A 48 6.90 3.30 -5.73
N GLU A 49 6.28 3.46 -6.90
CA GLU A 49 6.19 2.45 -7.96
C GLU A 49 7.05 2.90 -9.13
N ALA A 50 7.84 2.00 -9.68
CA ALA A 50 8.59 2.23 -10.91
C ALA A 50 8.22 1.19 -11.96
N THR A 51 8.03 1.65 -13.20
CA THR A 51 7.72 0.79 -14.34
C THR A 51 8.76 0.95 -15.44
N SER A 52 9.15 -0.18 -16.01
CA SER A 52 10.06 -0.29 -17.15
C SER A 52 9.30 -0.20 -18.49
N PRO A 53 10.00 0.09 -19.61
CA PRO A 53 9.37 0.13 -20.94
C PRO A 53 8.72 -1.18 -21.40
N ASN A 54 9.15 -2.32 -20.86
CA ASN A 54 8.59 -3.64 -21.14
C ASN A 54 7.51 -4.08 -20.12
N GLY A 55 7.07 -3.18 -19.25
CA GLY A 55 5.93 -3.42 -18.34
C GLY A 55 6.29 -4.12 -17.02
N ILE A 56 7.57 -4.36 -16.74
CA ILE A 56 8.01 -4.82 -15.41
C ILE A 56 7.84 -3.67 -14.41
N ILE A 57 7.17 -3.97 -13.31
CA ILE A 57 6.89 -3.04 -12.21
C ILE A 57 7.74 -3.45 -11.01
N SER A 58 8.21 -2.48 -10.23
CA SER A 58 8.78 -2.74 -8.91
C SER A 58 8.45 -1.61 -7.95
N TYR A 59 8.56 -1.92 -6.67
CA TYR A 59 8.13 -1.05 -5.59
C TYR A 59 9.29 -0.68 -4.66
N GLY A 60 9.16 0.45 -4.00
CA GLY A 60 10.11 0.95 -3.03
C GLY A 60 9.39 1.68 -1.91
N SER A 61 9.90 1.54 -0.69
CA SER A 61 9.39 2.22 0.49
C SER A 61 10.54 2.76 1.33
N SER A 62 10.26 3.78 2.13
CA SER A 62 11.24 4.37 3.03
C SER A 62 10.55 5.06 4.18
N ASN A 63 11.25 5.15 5.31
CA ASN A 63 10.91 6.02 6.41
C ASN A 63 11.64 7.37 6.40
N ASP A 64 12.65 7.51 5.54
CA ASP A 64 13.51 8.68 5.55
C ASP A 64 12.96 9.77 4.63
N SER A 65 12.60 9.41 3.39
CA SER A 65 12.12 10.37 2.40
C SER A 65 11.47 9.71 1.18
N GLN A 66 10.68 10.51 0.44
CA GLN A 66 10.16 10.12 -0.87
C GLN A 66 11.28 9.85 -1.89
N GLY A 67 12.40 10.57 -1.79
CA GLY A 67 13.56 10.34 -2.66
C GLY A 67 14.17 8.95 -2.45
N ALA A 68 14.25 8.50 -1.20
CA ALA A 68 14.73 7.16 -0.88
C ALA A 68 13.80 6.06 -1.40
N ALA A 69 12.48 6.22 -1.23
CA ALA A 69 11.50 5.29 -1.80
C ALA A 69 11.59 5.23 -3.34
N ASN A 70 11.70 6.39 -4.01
CA ASN A 70 11.85 6.48 -5.46
C ASN A 70 13.12 5.78 -5.95
N ASN A 71 14.25 5.99 -5.27
CA ASN A 71 15.52 5.37 -5.62
C ASN A 71 15.45 3.85 -5.46
N MET A 72 14.80 3.36 -4.39
CA MET A 72 14.60 1.92 -4.19
C MET A 72 13.73 1.31 -5.29
N ALA A 73 12.58 1.92 -5.60
CA ALA A 73 11.67 1.42 -6.64
C ALA A 73 12.35 1.38 -8.02
N THR A 74 13.02 2.46 -8.40
CA THR A 74 13.72 2.56 -9.70
C THR A 74 14.93 1.64 -9.79
N ARG A 75 15.69 1.48 -8.70
CA ARG A 75 16.81 0.53 -8.64
C ARG A 75 16.32 -0.90 -8.84
N HIS A 76 15.35 -1.35 -8.04
CA HIS A 76 14.79 -2.69 -8.16
C HIS A 76 14.23 -2.92 -9.57
N CYS A 77 13.45 -1.97 -10.10
CA CYS A 77 12.90 -2.10 -11.45
C CYS A 77 14.00 -2.19 -12.51
N SER A 78 15.09 -1.42 -12.37
CA SER A 78 16.20 -1.44 -13.33
C SER A 78 17.01 -2.74 -13.24
N GLU A 79 17.23 -3.26 -12.04
CA GLU A 79 17.87 -4.56 -11.80
C GLU A 79 17.04 -5.71 -12.40
N ASN A 80 15.70 -5.62 -12.30
CA ASN A 80 14.77 -6.65 -12.78
C ASN A 80 14.55 -6.63 -14.29
N SER A 81 14.52 -5.43 -14.89
CA SER A 81 14.21 -5.26 -16.31
C SER A 81 15.45 -5.10 -17.19
N GLY A 82 16.60 -4.76 -16.61
CA GLY A 82 17.79 -4.33 -17.35
C GLY A 82 17.59 -3.02 -18.13
N LYS A 83 16.58 -2.21 -17.77
CA LYS A 83 16.20 -0.96 -18.44
C LYS A 83 16.11 0.18 -17.43
N ILE A 84 16.16 1.41 -17.95
CA ILE A 84 15.88 2.61 -17.16
C ILE A 84 14.38 2.65 -16.87
N CYS A 85 14.02 2.53 -15.60
CA CYS A 85 12.63 2.65 -15.16
C CYS A 85 12.23 4.08 -14.83
N ARG A 86 10.92 4.34 -14.89
CA ARG A 86 10.33 5.63 -14.50
C ARG A 86 9.39 5.42 -13.34
N ILE A 87 9.34 6.41 -12.44
CA ILE A 87 8.33 6.43 -11.38
C ILE A 87 6.95 6.60 -12.03
N THR A 88 6.04 5.69 -11.71
CA THR A 88 4.66 5.70 -12.21
C THR A 88 3.65 6.07 -11.13
N ARG A 89 3.96 5.80 -9.85
CA ARG A 89 3.14 6.19 -8.69
C ARG A 89 4.02 6.52 -7.50
N PHE A 90 3.54 7.39 -6.61
CA PHE A 90 4.14 7.62 -5.31
C PHE A 90 3.08 8.06 -4.29
N ILE A 91 3.30 7.76 -3.01
CA ILE A 91 2.45 8.22 -1.90
C ILE A 91 3.31 8.45 -0.65
N THR A 92 2.89 9.44 0.14
CA THR A 92 3.44 9.72 1.47
C THR A 92 2.32 9.57 2.50
N LEU A 93 2.52 8.71 3.50
CA LEU A 93 1.65 8.50 4.64
C LEU A 93 2.25 9.26 5.83
N SER A 94 1.55 10.29 6.29
CA SER A 94 2.08 11.20 7.31
C SER A 94 1.73 10.76 8.74
N ARG A 95 0.70 9.91 8.91
CA ARG A 95 0.18 9.44 10.21
C ARG A 95 -0.48 8.06 10.11
N LYS A 96 -0.56 7.32 11.22
CA LYS A 96 -1.33 6.05 11.33
C LYS A 96 -2.78 6.17 10.84
N GLN A 97 -3.42 7.32 11.07
CA GLN A 97 -4.77 7.61 10.56
C GLN A 97 -4.85 7.60 9.03
N ASP A 98 -3.76 7.92 8.34
CA ASP A 98 -3.69 7.90 6.87
C ASP A 98 -3.67 6.46 6.36
N ILE A 99 -2.98 5.55 7.07
CA ILE A 99 -2.98 4.11 6.76
C ILE A 99 -4.38 3.52 7.00
N GLU A 100 -4.99 3.79 8.15
CA GLU A 100 -6.34 3.31 8.45
C GLU A 100 -7.38 3.89 7.47
N SER A 101 -7.17 5.13 7.01
CA SER A 101 -8.03 5.76 6.01
C SER A 101 -7.83 5.17 4.63
N LEU A 102 -6.59 4.84 4.25
CA LEU A 102 -6.27 4.12 3.03
C LEU A 102 -6.94 2.74 3.03
N VAL A 103 -6.74 1.94 4.09
CA VAL A 103 -7.36 0.61 4.24
C VAL A 103 -8.90 0.70 4.24
N CYS A 104 -9.46 1.71 4.90
CA CYS A 104 -10.89 1.98 4.84
C CYS A 104 -11.33 2.30 3.41
N THR A 105 -10.60 3.17 2.72
CA THR A 105 -10.91 3.58 1.35
C THR A 105 -10.88 2.35 0.45
N GLU A 106 -9.83 1.54 0.47
CA GLU A 106 -9.70 0.29 -0.29
C GLU A 106 -10.85 -0.70 -0.01
N LYS A 107 -11.25 -0.85 1.26
CA LYS A 107 -12.38 -1.71 1.62
C LYS A 107 -13.70 -1.27 0.98
N TYR A 108 -13.91 0.05 0.83
CA TYR A 108 -15.15 0.64 0.33
C TYR A 108 -15.07 1.15 -1.12
N SER A 109 -13.89 1.16 -1.75
CA SER A 109 -13.60 1.69 -3.09
C SER A 109 -13.76 0.64 -4.19
N ARG A 110 -14.77 -0.23 -4.10
CA ARG A 110 -14.73 -1.44 -4.92
C ARG A 110 -14.86 -1.23 -6.45
N ASP A 111 -15.29 -0.07 -6.96
CA ASP A 111 -15.30 0.29 -8.40
C ASP A 111 -15.96 1.67 -8.67
N LEU A 112 -15.70 2.68 -7.82
CA LEU A 112 -16.42 3.96 -7.95
C LEU A 112 -15.78 4.87 -9.01
N LYS A 113 -16.31 4.78 -10.23
CA LYS A 113 -15.95 5.63 -11.39
C LYS A 113 -16.45 7.09 -11.31
N ASN A 114 -17.04 7.51 -10.19
CA ASN A 114 -17.60 8.86 -10.04
C ASN A 114 -16.76 9.71 -9.09
N GLU A 115 -16.20 10.80 -9.62
CA GLU A 115 -15.32 11.73 -8.89
C GLU A 115 -15.92 12.24 -7.57
N ASN A 116 -17.25 12.41 -7.49
CA ASN A 116 -17.91 12.94 -6.29
C ASN A 116 -18.17 11.88 -5.21
N LEU A 117 -18.50 10.63 -5.60
CA LEU A 117 -18.73 9.56 -4.61
C LEU A 117 -17.41 9.05 -4.03
N GLY A 118 -16.36 8.98 -4.86
CA GLY A 118 -15.01 8.66 -4.39
C GLY A 118 -14.54 9.64 -3.33
N PHE A 119 -14.66 10.94 -3.60
CA PHE A 119 -14.31 12.00 -2.64
C PHE A 119 -15.09 11.88 -1.32
N LEU A 120 -16.39 11.62 -1.36
CA LEU A 120 -17.21 11.45 -0.15
C LEU A 120 -16.76 10.26 0.70
N ILE A 121 -16.39 9.13 0.07
CA ILE A 121 -15.85 7.98 0.80
C ILE A 121 -14.54 8.34 1.48
N THR A 122 -13.63 9.01 0.79
CA THR A 122 -12.36 9.44 1.36
C THR A 122 -12.58 10.35 2.58
N GLN A 123 -13.47 11.33 2.49
CA GLN A 123 -13.80 12.20 3.63
C GLN A 123 -14.37 11.42 4.82
N TRP A 124 -15.26 10.46 4.55
CA TRP A 124 -15.86 9.66 5.61
C TRP A 124 -14.90 8.64 6.22
N CYS A 125 -13.99 8.06 5.45
CA CYS A 125 -12.92 7.21 5.97
C CYS A 125 -11.98 8.02 6.88
N ASN A 126 -11.55 9.21 6.46
CA ASN A 126 -10.77 10.12 7.32
C ASN A 126 -11.50 10.44 8.63
N LYS A 127 -12.82 10.65 8.56
CA LYS A 127 -13.63 10.88 9.77
C LYS A 127 -13.69 9.63 10.63
N LEU A 128 -13.93 8.45 10.06
CA LEU A 128 -14.03 7.17 10.79
C LEU A 128 -12.76 6.87 11.60
N THR A 129 -11.58 7.11 11.04
CA THR A 129 -10.29 6.87 11.71
C THR A 129 -9.97 7.87 12.83
N SER A 130 -10.74 8.96 12.92
CA SER A 130 -10.63 9.96 13.99
C SER A 130 -11.59 9.73 15.17
N ILE A 131 -12.57 8.84 15.02
CA ILE A 131 -13.61 8.62 16.04
C ILE A 131 -13.13 7.63 17.11
N SER A 132 -13.15 8.09 18.37
CA SER A 132 -12.78 7.26 19.55
C SER A 132 -13.96 6.52 20.17
N LEU A 133 -15.20 7.03 20.01
CA LEU A 133 -16.39 6.45 20.61
C LEU A 133 -16.99 5.34 19.74
N GLN A 134 -17.26 4.19 20.36
CA GLN A 134 -17.76 3.00 19.64
C GLN A 134 -19.15 3.21 19.02
N LYS A 135 -20.02 4.02 19.65
CA LYS A 135 -21.33 4.40 19.11
C LYS A 135 -21.17 5.16 17.79
N ASP A 136 -20.34 6.19 17.80
CA ASP A 136 -20.09 7.05 16.63
C ASP A 136 -19.36 6.29 15.52
N LYS A 137 -18.51 5.32 15.88
CA LYS A 137 -17.87 4.43 14.92
C LYS A 137 -18.90 3.58 14.16
N LYS A 138 -19.91 3.03 14.86
CA LYS A 138 -21.02 2.28 14.23
C LYS A 138 -21.87 3.17 13.32
N ILE A 139 -22.10 4.43 13.71
CA ILE A 139 -22.78 5.41 12.86
C ILE A 139 -22.01 5.60 11.55
N ALA A 140 -20.72 5.92 11.66
CA ALA A 140 -19.87 6.18 10.50
C ALA A 140 -19.72 4.96 9.58
N GLU A 141 -19.58 3.74 10.12
CA GLU A 141 -19.55 2.51 9.33
C GLU A 141 -20.88 2.26 8.59
N CYS A 142 -22.02 2.52 9.23
CA CYS A 142 -23.33 2.45 8.57
C CYS A 142 -23.42 3.46 7.42
N SER A 143 -23.04 4.71 7.66
CA SER A 143 -23.04 5.78 6.65
C SER A 143 -22.16 5.44 5.45
N LEU A 144 -20.93 4.96 5.70
CA LEU A 144 -19.99 4.50 4.66
C LEU A 144 -20.57 3.37 3.79
N ASN A 145 -21.28 2.43 4.39
CA ASN A 145 -21.96 1.36 3.64
C ASN A 145 -23.07 1.91 2.73
N HIS A 146 -23.80 2.94 3.15
CA HIS A 146 -24.79 3.58 2.28
C HIS A 146 -24.15 4.35 1.13
N ILE A 147 -23.08 5.10 1.40
CA ILE A 147 -22.37 5.89 0.39
C ILE A 147 -21.78 4.98 -0.67
N SER A 148 -21.07 3.91 -0.27
CA SER A 148 -20.44 2.95 -1.20
C SER A 148 -21.44 2.19 -2.07
N ARG A 149 -22.67 1.96 -1.58
CA ARG A 149 -23.75 1.29 -2.34
C ARG A 149 -24.66 2.24 -3.11
N SER A 150 -24.40 3.55 -3.05
CA SER A 150 -25.32 4.54 -3.60
C SER A 150 -25.32 4.56 -5.13
N LYS A 151 -26.49 4.92 -5.69
CA LYS A 151 -26.69 5.16 -7.12
C LYS A 151 -26.30 6.58 -7.56
N ASN A 152 -26.29 7.55 -6.62
CA ASN A 152 -25.88 8.94 -6.84
C ASN A 152 -25.57 9.66 -5.50
N VAL A 153 -25.08 10.90 -5.56
CA VAL A 153 -24.69 11.67 -4.36
C VAL A 153 -25.87 11.97 -3.43
N THR A 154 -27.03 12.35 -3.95
CA THR A 154 -28.20 12.69 -3.13
C THR A 154 -28.69 11.51 -2.31
N ASN A 155 -28.78 10.33 -2.92
CA ASN A 155 -29.17 9.09 -2.23
C ASN A 155 -28.13 8.67 -1.18
N ALA A 156 -26.84 8.92 -1.45
CA ALA A 156 -25.76 8.61 -0.52
C ALA A 156 -25.89 9.46 0.75
N ILE A 157 -26.10 10.77 0.59
CA ILE A 157 -26.26 11.72 1.69
C ILE A 157 -27.52 11.39 2.50
N SER A 158 -28.64 11.08 1.82
CA SER A 158 -29.88 10.70 2.50
C SER A 158 -29.70 9.43 3.33
N GLY A 159 -29.07 8.38 2.78
CA GLY A 159 -28.76 7.15 3.51
C GLY A 159 -27.84 7.36 4.70
N SER A 160 -26.81 8.21 4.55
CA SER A 160 -25.93 8.59 5.65
C SER A 160 -26.70 9.26 6.80
N LYS A 161 -27.63 10.18 6.49
CA LYS A 161 -28.46 10.84 7.51
C LYS A 161 -29.40 9.85 8.23
N LEU A 162 -29.90 8.83 7.53
CA LEU A 162 -30.70 7.77 8.15
C LEU A 162 -29.89 6.95 9.15
N CYS A 163 -28.62 6.65 8.86
CA CYS A 163 -27.72 5.99 9.81
C CYS A 163 -27.50 6.83 11.07
N GLU A 164 -27.23 8.13 10.91
CA GLU A 164 -27.08 9.05 12.06
C GLU A 164 -28.35 9.08 12.92
N ALA A 165 -29.53 9.19 12.31
CA ALA A 165 -30.80 9.20 13.02
C ALA A 165 -31.11 7.88 13.75
N LYS A 166 -30.75 6.73 13.15
CA LYS A 166 -31.04 5.40 13.71
C LYS A 166 -30.28 5.11 15.01
N PHE A 167 -29.07 5.65 15.11
CA PHE A 167 -28.15 5.31 16.19
C PHE A 167 -27.98 6.45 17.19
N ASN A 168 -28.53 7.64 16.95
CA ASN A 168 -28.60 8.72 17.94
C ASN A 168 -29.58 8.37 19.07
#